data_AF-A0A553CQ98-F1
#
_entry.id   AF-A0A553CQ98-F1
#
_cell.length_a   1.000
_cell.length_b   1.000
_cell.length_c   1.000
_cell.angle_alpha   90.00
_cell.angle_beta   90.00
_cell.angle_gamma   90.00
#
_symmetry.space_group_name_H-M   'P 1'
#
loop_
_entity.id
_entity.type
_entity.pdbx_description
1 polymer ?
#
loop_
_entity_poly.entity_id
_entity_poly.type
_entity_poly.pdbx_seq_one_letter_code
_entity_poly.pdbx_strand_id
1 'polypeptide(L)'
;MRKEFLFIFLALTVANTVQAQTKGTKVGYIDMEYILQNVPDYTEAQNQLEQKAQKWKQEVEAKKNEINKLKEALKAEKALLTKGLIEERISEIAFLENENLEYQQKRFGPNGDLMTQKNALTKPIQDQVFTIVQDIAETKKYDFIFDKTSDMTMLFAAKRFDISDQIVRVLNRTEKREQLTKKQLKEEADREAKEEALYDNPELAKKQKSLDAKKATRDAVIADRLAAQEERRKAAEDRKLQIAADREAKKNGTAPSTTKTTTSSDNSIDKEAAATAAAEAKQAQADQRAETLRIRQQAVEDKKKALEERRQQILDERVAKKSAALPTTNKTTEATANPDAQNQGAKTAASTAAEAKQKQAEARAKTLEDRKKAAEENKKAQEEKRKQALEAKDTKKTGTVSDNTVKGDGNTPTSTATEPDKTATETAVTKDTTAKTPAEEAKQKQAEARAKAIEDRNKVIEERKKALEEKKKKILEDREAAKKANEEKLKTTKENTNNN
;
A
#
# COMPACT_ATOMS: atom_id res chain seq x y z
N MET A 1 38.05 48.92 27.61
CA MET A 1 38.96 47.87 27.11
C MET A 1 39.07 46.64 28.03
N ARG A 2 39.98 46.54 29.02
CA ARG A 2 40.19 45.26 29.76
C ARG A 2 38.98 44.73 30.53
N LYS A 3 38.17 45.61 31.14
CA LYS A 3 36.96 45.23 31.90
C LYS A 3 35.79 44.82 30.99
N GLU A 4 35.73 45.36 29.78
CA GLU A 4 34.69 45.03 28.79
C GLU A 4 34.96 43.68 28.12
N PHE A 5 36.23 43.34 27.84
CA PHE A 5 36.61 42.00 27.41
C PHE A 5 36.30 40.92 28.45
N LEU A 6 36.42 41.25 29.75
CA LEU A 6 36.07 40.35 30.83
C LEU A 6 34.56 40.12 30.93
N PHE A 7 33.75 41.16 30.70
CA PHE A 7 32.29 41.03 30.61
C PHE A 7 31.84 40.22 29.39
N ILE A 8 32.48 40.41 28.23
CA ILE A 8 32.20 39.62 27.01
C ILE A 8 32.61 38.17 27.21
N PHE A 9 33.76 37.90 27.82
CA PHE A 9 34.20 36.53 28.13
C PHE A 9 33.26 35.85 29.13
N LEU A 10 32.80 36.57 30.17
CA LEU A 10 31.84 36.05 31.14
C LEU A 10 30.45 35.82 30.54
N ALA A 11 30.01 36.68 29.62
CA ALA A 11 28.76 36.48 28.88
C ALA A 11 28.86 35.28 27.93
N LEU A 12 30.04 35.06 27.30
CA LEU A 12 30.27 33.91 26.43
C LEU A 12 30.30 32.59 27.23
N THR A 13 30.91 32.57 28.42
CA THR A 13 30.93 31.36 29.27
C THR A 13 29.54 31.03 29.81
N VAL A 14 28.77 32.03 30.25
CA VAL A 14 27.38 31.81 30.67
C VAL A 14 26.51 31.31 29.52
N ALA A 15 26.64 31.87 28.31
CA ALA A 15 25.90 31.42 27.13
C ALA A 15 26.20 29.95 26.73
N ASN A 16 27.44 29.48 26.94
CA ASN A 16 27.81 28.09 26.69
C ASN A 16 27.27 27.12 27.76
N THR A 17 27.09 27.57 29.02
CA THR A 17 26.53 26.70 30.08
C THR A 17 25.03 26.43 29.94
N VAL A 18 24.28 27.31 29.29
CA VAL A 18 22.82 27.16 29.09
C VAL A 18 22.48 26.04 28.09
N GLN A 19 23.37 25.74 27.13
CA GLN A 19 23.14 24.66 26.16
C GLN A 19 23.51 23.26 26.69
N ALA A 20 24.27 23.17 27.78
CA ALA A 20 24.68 21.88 28.36
C ALA A 20 23.59 21.24 29.25
N GLN A 21 22.60 22.00 29.72
CA GLN A 21 21.62 21.56 30.71
C GLN A 21 20.30 21.02 30.15
N THR A 22 20.13 20.88 28.83
CA THR A 22 18.81 20.59 28.23
C THR A 22 18.66 19.23 27.53
N LYS A 23 19.68 18.36 27.56
CA LYS A 23 19.49 16.96 27.18
C LYS A 23 18.98 16.15 28.39
N GLY A 24 17.71 16.34 28.73
CA GLY A 24 17.03 15.45 29.68
C GLY A 24 17.05 14.02 29.14
N THR A 25 17.20 13.04 30.03
CA THR A 25 17.17 11.62 29.66
C THR A 25 15.82 11.27 29.05
N LYS A 26 15.84 10.67 27.86
CA LYS A 26 14.62 10.18 27.23
C LYS A 26 14.34 8.77 27.71
N VAL A 27 13.29 8.65 28.52
CA VAL A 27 12.82 7.38 29.04
C VAL A 27 11.54 6.97 28.31
N GLY A 28 11.49 5.73 27.87
CA GLY A 28 10.28 5.07 27.38
C GLY A 28 9.92 3.87 28.24
N TYR A 29 8.70 3.37 28.11
CA TYR A 29 8.35 2.06 28.63
C TYR A 29 7.53 1.27 27.62
N ILE A 30 7.54 -0.05 27.80
CA ILE A 30 6.82 -1.03 26.99
C ILE A 30 6.06 -1.98 27.88
N ASP A 31 5.01 -2.60 27.33
CA ASP A 31 4.28 -3.68 27.97
C ASP A 31 4.45 -4.94 27.10
N MET A 32 5.36 -5.84 27.50
CA MET A 32 5.65 -7.06 26.73
C MET A 32 4.45 -7.97 26.61
N GLU A 33 3.68 -8.15 27.68
CA GLU A 33 2.49 -8.99 27.65
C GLU A 33 1.46 -8.45 26.64
N TYR A 34 1.22 -7.13 26.65
CA TYR A 34 0.36 -6.50 25.64
C TYR A 34 0.91 -6.68 24.22
N ILE A 35 2.22 -6.50 24.00
CA ILE A 35 2.81 -6.67 22.68
C ILE A 35 2.65 -8.11 22.18
N LEU A 36 2.96 -9.10 23.02
CA LEU A 36 2.84 -10.53 22.69
C LEU A 36 1.38 -10.91 22.38
N GLN A 37 0.42 -10.45 23.17
CA GLN A 37 -1.01 -10.73 22.94
C GLN A 37 -1.55 -10.15 21.62
N ASN A 38 -0.92 -9.08 21.10
CA ASN A 38 -1.30 -8.50 19.82
C ASN A 38 -0.59 -9.14 18.61
N VAL A 39 0.25 -10.15 18.84
CA VAL A 39 0.88 -10.95 17.78
C VAL A 39 -0.01 -12.17 17.48
N PRO A 40 -0.48 -12.33 16.22
CA PRO A 40 -1.30 -13.48 15.85
C PRO A 40 -0.61 -14.82 16.13
N ASP A 41 0.67 -14.94 15.75
CA ASP A 41 1.46 -16.16 15.92
C ASP A 41 1.60 -16.58 17.39
N TYR A 42 1.78 -15.59 18.30
CA TYR A 42 1.80 -15.84 19.74
C TYR A 42 0.46 -16.34 20.25
N THR A 43 -0.64 -15.71 19.81
CA THR A 43 -1.99 -16.07 20.25
C THR A 43 -2.35 -17.49 19.81
N GLU A 44 -2.00 -17.88 18.59
CA GLU A 44 -2.20 -19.24 18.10
C GLU A 44 -1.37 -20.27 18.89
N ALA A 45 -0.09 -19.98 19.10
CA ALA A 45 0.81 -20.83 19.88
C ALA A 45 0.35 -20.98 21.33
N GLN A 46 -0.11 -19.89 21.95
CA GLN A 46 -0.67 -19.87 23.30
C GLN A 46 -1.93 -20.73 23.40
N ASN A 47 -2.85 -20.61 22.43
CA ASN A 47 -4.05 -21.44 22.37
C ASN A 47 -3.71 -22.94 22.25
N GLN A 48 -2.73 -23.30 21.42
CA GLN A 48 -2.29 -24.69 21.30
C GLN A 48 -1.65 -25.22 22.59
N LEU A 49 -0.86 -24.38 23.27
CA LEU A 49 -0.24 -24.71 24.54
C LEU A 49 -1.28 -24.90 25.65
N GLU A 50 -2.30 -24.04 25.68
CA GLU A 50 -3.41 -24.15 26.63
C GLU A 50 -4.25 -25.41 26.40
N GLN A 51 -4.50 -25.79 25.15
CA GLN A 51 -5.15 -27.06 24.84
C GLN A 51 -4.36 -28.27 25.34
N LYS A 52 -3.03 -28.27 25.21
CA LYS A 52 -2.16 -29.32 25.75
C LYS A 52 -2.17 -29.33 27.28
N ALA A 53 -2.08 -28.15 27.90
CA ALA A 53 -2.16 -27.99 29.35
C ALA A 53 -3.47 -28.55 29.91
N GLN A 54 -4.59 -28.28 29.22
CA GLN A 54 -5.90 -28.78 29.61
C GLN A 54 -5.98 -30.32 29.51
N LYS A 55 -5.40 -30.92 28.46
CA LYS A 55 -5.30 -32.39 28.35
C LYS A 55 -4.50 -33.00 29.50
N TRP A 56 -3.32 -32.46 29.80
CA TRP A 56 -2.52 -32.94 30.92
C TRP A 56 -3.22 -32.74 32.27
N LYS A 57 -3.97 -31.65 32.42
CA LYS A 57 -4.78 -31.42 33.63
C LYS A 57 -5.86 -32.48 33.79
N GLN A 58 -6.56 -32.84 32.71
CA GLN A 58 -7.54 -33.93 32.71
C GLN A 58 -6.90 -35.28 33.03
N GLU A 59 -5.71 -35.56 32.50
CA GLU A 59 -4.98 -36.79 32.81
C GLU A 59 -4.57 -36.87 34.29
N VAL A 60 -4.06 -35.77 34.86
CA VAL A 60 -3.73 -35.68 36.30
C VAL A 60 -4.99 -35.86 37.16
N GLU A 61 -6.12 -35.27 36.75
CA GLU A 61 -7.38 -35.40 37.45
C GLU A 61 -7.94 -36.83 37.37
N ALA A 62 -7.83 -37.49 36.21
CA ALA A 62 -8.21 -38.88 36.02
C ALA A 62 -7.37 -39.82 36.91
N LYS A 63 -6.04 -39.69 36.90
CA LYS A 63 -5.14 -40.45 37.79
C LYS A 63 -5.45 -40.20 39.27
N LYS A 64 -5.69 -38.95 39.65
CA LYS A 64 -6.08 -38.60 41.02
C LYS A 64 -7.40 -39.26 41.44
N ASN A 65 -8.40 -39.28 40.55
CA ASN A 65 -9.68 -39.92 40.83
C ASN A 65 -9.54 -41.45 40.93
N GLU A 66 -8.70 -42.07 40.12
CA GLU A 66 -8.37 -43.49 40.21
C GLU A 66 -7.69 -43.83 41.55
N ILE A 67 -6.68 -43.04 41.95
CA ILE A 67 -6.01 -43.18 43.25
C ILE A 67 -7.02 -43.04 44.40
N ASN A 68 -7.96 -42.09 44.31
CA ASN A 68 -9.00 -41.93 45.33
C ASN A 68 -9.94 -43.14 45.41
N LYS A 69 -10.35 -43.71 44.26
CA LYS A 69 -11.15 -44.96 44.23
C LYS A 69 -10.39 -46.12 44.86
N LEU A 70 -9.10 -46.28 44.57
CA LEU A 70 -8.27 -47.32 45.18
C LEU A 70 -8.13 -47.13 46.69
N LYS A 71 -7.99 -45.89 47.16
CA LYS A 71 -7.98 -45.57 48.60
C LYS A 71 -9.31 -45.87 49.28
N GLU A 72 -10.42 -45.56 48.64
CA GLU A 72 -11.75 -45.86 49.17
C GLU A 72 -12.02 -47.37 49.20
N ALA A 73 -11.65 -48.09 48.14
CA ALA A 73 -11.72 -49.55 48.11
C ALA A 73 -10.86 -50.17 49.21
N LEU A 74 -9.62 -49.70 49.39
CA LEU A 74 -8.75 -50.17 50.48
C LEU A 74 -9.39 -49.92 51.85
N LYS A 75 -9.99 -48.75 52.08
CA LYS A 75 -10.67 -48.44 53.35
C LYS A 75 -11.86 -49.36 53.62
N ALA A 76 -12.66 -49.68 52.60
CA ALA A 76 -13.82 -50.56 52.72
C ALA A 76 -13.40 -52.03 52.91
N GLU A 77 -12.39 -52.49 52.19
CA GLU A 77 -11.92 -53.87 52.19
C GLU A 77 -10.92 -54.16 53.33
N LYS A 78 -10.37 -53.14 54.00
CA LYS A 78 -9.34 -53.28 55.06
C LYS A 78 -9.69 -54.29 56.15
N ALA A 79 -10.97 -54.40 56.51
CA ALA A 79 -11.45 -55.34 57.52
C ALA A 79 -11.48 -56.81 57.04
N LEU A 80 -11.51 -57.02 55.72
CA LEU A 80 -11.59 -58.32 55.05
C LEU A 80 -10.22 -58.81 54.54
N LEU A 81 -9.23 -57.92 54.44
CA LEU A 81 -7.91 -58.20 53.88
C LEU A 81 -6.90 -58.69 54.95
N THR A 82 -5.94 -59.53 54.53
CA THR A 82 -4.81 -59.92 55.39
C THR A 82 -3.80 -58.78 55.52
N LYS A 83 -3.01 -58.74 56.61
CA LYS A 83 -2.02 -57.66 56.82
C LYS A 83 -1.03 -57.49 55.66
N GLY A 84 -0.54 -58.58 55.07
CA GLY A 84 0.39 -58.52 53.92
C GLY A 84 -0.25 -57.89 52.68
N LEU A 85 -1.51 -58.22 52.39
CA LEU A 85 -2.22 -57.67 51.23
C LEU A 85 -2.57 -56.18 51.43
N ILE A 86 -2.79 -55.75 52.68
CA ILE A 86 -2.96 -54.32 53.02
C ILE A 86 -1.67 -53.55 52.75
N GLU A 87 -0.52 -54.07 53.17
CA GLU A 87 0.78 -53.41 52.94
C GLU A 87 1.10 -53.30 51.44
N GLU A 88 0.85 -54.36 50.66
CA GLU A 88 1.01 -54.35 49.21
C GLU A 88 0.13 -53.27 48.55
N ARG A 89 -1.15 -53.19 48.92
CA ARG A 89 -2.07 -52.18 48.39
C ARG A 89 -1.72 -50.75 48.81
N ILE A 90 -1.21 -50.55 50.03
CA ILE A 90 -0.70 -49.24 50.48
C ILE A 90 0.51 -48.83 49.66
N SER A 91 1.45 -49.77 49.42
CA SER A 91 2.63 -49.53 48.59
C SER A 91 2.23 -49.18 47.16
N GLU A 92 1.25 -49.87 46.59
CA GLU A 92 0.73 -49.59 45.24
C GLU A 92 0.10 -48.19 45.17
N ILE A 93 -0.74 -47.82 46.14
CA ILE A 93 -1.33 -46.48 46.20
C ILE A 93 -0.23 -45.42 46.33
N ALA A 94 0.77 -45.63 47.19
CA ALA A 94 1.88 -44.70 47.36
C ALA A 94 2.74 -44.56 46.08
N PHE A 95 2.93 -45.67 45.35
CA PHE A 95 3.61 -45.67 44.06
C PHE A 95 2.83 -44.83 43.03
N LEU A 96 1.53 -45.06 42.88
CA LEU A 96 0.67 -44.29 41.97
C LEU A 96 0.57 -42.81 42.36
N GLU A 97 0.54 -42.50 43.65
CA GLU A 97 0.59 -41.12 44.16
C GLU A 97 1.89 -40.41 43.75
N ASN A 98 3.03 -41.09 43.94
CA ASN A 98 4.32 -40.54 43.57
C ASN A 98 4.43 -40.40 42.04
N GLU A 99 3.96 -41.38 41.27
CA GLU A 99 3.93 -41.32 39.81
C GLU A 99 3.08 -40.14 39.32
N ASN A 100 1.92 -39.91 39.92
CA ASN A 100 1.06 -38.78 39.58
C ASN A 100 1.72 -37.43 39.95
N LEU A 101 2.42 -37.37 41.07
CA LEU A 101 3.16 -36.18 41.50
C LEU A 101 4.35 -35.88 40.59
N GLU A 102 5.13 -36.90 40.22
CA GLU A 102 6.21 -36.80 39.25
C GLU A 102 5.68 -36.39 37.87
N TYR A 103 4.55 -36.96 37.44
CA TYR A 103 3.88 -36.55 36.21
C TYR A 103 3.49 -35.07 36.25
N GLN A 104 2.88 -34.63 37.36
CA GLN A 104 2.52 -33.23 37.55
C GLN A 104 3.74 -32.31 37.55
N GLN A 105 4.83 -32.68 38.23
CA GLN A 105 6.07 -31.90 38.24
C GLN A 105 6.73 -31.85 36.86
N LYS A 106 6.74 -32.98 36.13
CA LYS A 106 7.31 -33.05 34.78
C LYS A 106 6.53 -32.18 33.79
N ARG A 107 5.20 -32.10 33.91
CA ARG A 107 4.36 -31.28 33.01
C ARG A 107 4.29 -29.82 33.44
N PHE A 108 4.01 -29.55 34.71
CA PHE A 108 3.66 -28.23 35.25
C PHE A 108 4.71 -27.64 36.21
N GLY A 109 5.81 -28.33 36.47
CA GLY A 109 6.88 -27.81 37.31
C GLY A 109 7.57 -26.58 36.69
N PRO A 110 8.42 -25.87 37.46
CA PRO A 110 9.15 -24.68 36.98
C PRO A 110 10.00 -24.94 35.72
N ASN A 111 10.57 -26.14 35.63
CA ASN A 111 11.32 -26.62 34.45
C ASN A 111 10.53 -27.70 33.68
N GLY A 112 9.22 -27.75 33.86
CA GLY A 112 8.36 -28.74 33.21
C GLY A 112 8.19 -28.49 31.71
N ASP A 113 7.56 -29.46 31.05
CA ASP A 113 7.29 -29.41 29.60
C ASP A 113 6.46 -28.18 29.21
N LEU A 114 5.50 -27.77 30.04
CA LEU A 114 4.65 -26.61 29.78
C LEU A 114 5.48 -25.32 29.73
N MET A 115 6.32 -25.10 30.74
CA MET A 115 7.13 -23.89 30.84
C MET A 115 8.22 -23.87 29.76
N THR A 116 8.82 -25.03 29.47
CA THR A 116 9.82 -25.17 28.41
C THR A 116 9.21 -24.88 27.04
N GLN A 117 8.02 -25.41 26.74
CA GLN A 117 7.31 -25.11 25.48
C GLN A 117 6.89 -23.64 25.41
N LYS A 118 6.38 -23.06 26.52
CA LYS A 118 6.03 -21.64 26.59
C LYS A 118 7.26 -20.77 26.27
N ASN A 119 8.39 -21.05 26.89
CA ASN A 119 9.63 -20.32 26.66
C ASN A 119 10.14 -20.50 25.22
N ALA A 120 10.10 -21.72 24.68
CA ALA A 120 10.53 -21.99 23.30
C ALA A 120 9.70 -21.22 22.25
N LEU A 121 8.40 -21.05 22.49
CA LEU A 121 7.50 -20.30 21.62
C LEU A 121 7.59 -18.79 21.83
N THR A 122 7.76 -18.35 23.07
CA THR A 122 7.76 -16.92 23.43
C THR A 122 9.11 -16.25 23.11
N LYS A 123 10.23 -16.97 23.32
CA LYS A 123 11.58 -16.45 23.14
C LYS A 123 11.86 -15.87 21.75
N PRO A 124 11.54 -16.52 20.61
CA PRO A 124 11.81 -15.93 19.30
C PRO A 124 11.06 -14.62 19.07
N ILE A 125 9.82 -14.52 19.58
CA ILE A 125 9.00 -13.30 19.47
C ILE A 125 9.58 -12.20 20.37
N GLN A 126 10.03 -12.54 21.58
CA GLN A 126 10.75 -11.60 22.45
C GLN A 126 12.04 -11.09 21.80
N ASP A 127 12.82 -11.96 21.16
CA ASP A 127 14.06 -11.58 20.46
C ASP A 127 13.77 -10.62 19.28
N GLN A 128 12.66 -10.83 18.54
CA GLN A 128 12.20 -9.91 17.50
C GLN A 128 11.77 -8.56 18.07
N VAL A 129 10.96 -8.58 19.13
CA VAL A 129 10.50 -7.38 19.82
C VAL A 129 11.68 -6.58 20.36
N PHE A 130 12.66 -7.24 20.96
CA PHE A 130 13.89 -6.61 21.45
C PHE A 130 14.66 -5.90 20.33
N THR A 131 14.76 -6.52 19.15
CA THR A 131 15.39 -5.90 17.97
C THR A 131 14.64 -4.64 17.55
N ILE A 132 13.31 -4.69 17.48
CA ILE A 132 12.48 -3.52 17.13
C ILE A 132 12.61 -2.41 18.19
N VAL A 133 12.67 -2.78 19.47
CA VAL A 133 12.89 -1.86 20.58
C VAL A 133 14.23 -1.14 20.40
N GLN A 134 15.30 -1.85 20.06
CA GLN A 134 16.61 -1.25 19.77
C GLN A 134 16.54 -0.25 18.61
N ASP A 135 15.93 -0.64 17.48
CA ASP A 135 15.78 0.24 16.32
C ASP A 135 15.02 1.53 16.66
N ILE A 136 13.95 1.42 17.44
CA ILE A 136 13.16 2.57 17.90
C ILE A 136 13.96 3.41 18.89
N ALA A 137 14.71 2.78 19.80
CA ALA A 137 15.58 3.45 20.76
C ALA A 137 16.61 4.33 20.05
N GLU A 138 17.31 3.78 19.06
CA GLU A 138 18.33 4.48 18.28
C GLU A 138 17.75 5.61 17.42
N THR A 139 16.60 5.36 16.78
CA THR A 139 15.93 6.32 15.90
C THR A 139 15.40 7.52 16.69
N LYS A 140 14.76 7.27 17.84
CA LYS A 140 14.15 8.31 18.68
C LYS A 140 15.08 8.87 19.76
N LYS A 141 16.27 8.30 19.89
CA LYS A 141 17.27 8.65 20.91
C LYS A 141 16.74 8.45 22.33
N TYR A 142 16.14 7.29 22.60
CA TYR A 142 15.82 6.88 23.96
C TYR A 142 17.09 6.42 24.67
N ASP A 143 17.29 6.90 25.90
CA ASP A 143 18.42 6.50 26.74
C ASP A 143 18.06 5.25 27.55
N PHE A 144 16.78 5.13 27.96
CA PHE A 144 16.27 3.99 28.71
C PHE A 144 14.90 3.58 28.20
N ILE A 145 14.67 2.27 28.08
CA ILE A 145 13.35 1.69 27.83
C ILE A 145 13.12 0.63 28.89
N PHE A 146 12.02 0.77 29.63
CA PHE A 146 11.66 -0.16 30.70
C PHE A 146 10.49 -1.02 30.27
N ASP A 147 10.56 -2.32 30.52
CA ASP A 147 9.40 -3.18 30.39
C ASP A 147 8.60 -3.17 31.70
N LYS A 148 7.30 -2.91 31.58
CA LYS A 148 6.33 -2.86 32.69
C LYS A 148 6.05 -4.24 33.26
N THR A 149 6.25 -5.30 32.48
CA THR A 149 6.06 -6.69 32.95
C THR A 149 7.26 -7.26 33.68
N SER A 150 8.39 -6.55 33.65
CA SER A 150 9.60 -6.90 34.38
C SER A 150 9.42 -6.72 35.89
N ASP A 151 10.29 -7.34 36.68
CA ASP A 151 10.28 -7.30 38.15
C ASP A 151 10.45 -5.89 38.76
N MET A 152 10.68 -4.86 37.94
CA MET A 152 10.76 -3.49 38.39
C MET A 152 9.36 -2.91 38.60
N THR A 153 9.03 -2.61 39.86
CA THR A 153 7.73 -2.04 40.21
C THR A 153 7.61 -0.59 39.73
N MET A 154 6.93 -0.39 38.61
CA MET A 154 6.54 0.93 38.12
C MET A 154 5.20 1.35 38.72
N LEU A 155 5.22 2.30 39.66
CA LEU A 155 3.98 2.77 40.31
C LEU A 155 3.09 3.59 39.37
N PHE A 156 3.70 4.43 38.53
CA PHE A 156 2.99 5.26 37.58
C PHE A 156 3.91 5.68 36.43
N ALA A 157 3.41 5.61 35.20
CA ALA A 157 4.02 6.27 34.06
C ALA A 157 2.95 6.90 33.18
N ALA A 158 3.25 8.08 32.64
CA ALA A 158 2.35 8.75 31.72
C ALA A 158 2.37 8.03 30.36
N LYS A 159 1.18 7.78 29.79
CA LYS A 159 0.99 7.09 28.49
C LYS A 159 1.83 7.67 27.32
N ARG A 160 2.23 8.94 27.40
CA ARG A 160 3.13 9.57 26.40
C ARG A 160 4.50 8.91 26.28
N PHE A 161 4.94 8.17 27.29
CA PHE A 161 6.21 7.44 27.31
C PHE A 161 6.04 5.97 26.87
N ASP A 162 4.81 5.53 26.63
CA ASP A 162 4.50 4.21 26.11
C ASP A 162 4.86 4.13 24.63
N ILE A 163 5.72 3.17 24.27
CA ILE A 163 6.05 2.90 22.87
C ILE A 163 5.50 1.54 22.40
N SER A 164 4.65 0.88 23.20
CA SER A 164 4.13 -0.46 22.91
C SER A 164 3.33 -0.49 21.61
N ASP A 165 2.41 0.44 21.42
CA ASP A 165 1.61 0.55 20.18
C ASP A 165 2.48 0.76 18.93
N GLN A 166 3.63 1.44 19.10
CA GLN A 166 4.57 1.64 18.00
C GLN A 166 5.27 0.33 17.65
N ILE A 167 5.69 -0.44 18.66
CA ILE A 167 6.33 -1.75 18.48
C ILE A 167 5.36 -2.73 17.84
N VAL A 168 4.13 -2.84 18.35
CA VAL A 168 3.08 -3.71 17.77
C VAL A 168 2.89 -3.40 16.29
N ARG A 169 2.85 -2.12 15.91
CA ARG A 169 2.70 -1.72 14.50
C ARG A 169 3.89 -2.13 13.64
N VAL A 170 5.11 -1.91 14.13
CA VAL A 170 6.33 -2.27 13.39
C VAL A 170 6.45 -3.80 13.28
N LEU A 171 6.16 -4.53 14.35
CA LEU A 171 6.19 -5.98 14.39
C LEU A 171 5.19 -6.58 13.41
N ASN A 172 3.92 -6.17 13.47
CA ASN A 172 2.89 -6.60 12.51
C ASN A 172 3.26 -6.24 11.06
N ARG A 173 3.94 -5.11 10.83
CA ARG A 173 4.42 -4.75 9.48
C ARG A 173 5.56 -5.66 9.04
N THR A 174 6.48 -6.00 9.94
CA THR A 174 7.58 -6.93 9.67
C THR A 174 7.06 -8.34 9.41
N GLU A 175 6.14 -8.84 10.21
CA GLU A 175 5.49 -10.15 10.01
C GLU A 175 4.72 -10.19 8.68
N LYS A 176 3.89 -9.19 8.38
CA LYS A 176 3.23 -9.09 7.06
C LYS A 176 4.24 -9.07 5.93
N ARG A 177 5.35 -8.34 6.12
CA ARG A 177 6.45 -8.32 5.14
C ARG A 177 7.09 -9.70 4.98
N GLU A 178 7.27 -10.47 6.03
CA GLU A 178 7.82 -11.83 5.96
C GLU A 178 6.83 -12.83 5.34
N GLN A 179 5.53 -12.68 5.61
CA GLN A 179 4.46 -13.51 5.06
C GLN A 179 4.17 -13.20 3.57
N LEU A 180 4.46 -11.99 3.11
CA LEU A 180 4.23 -11.57 1.73
C LEU A 180 5.39 -11.98 0.81
N THR A 181 5.04 -12.62 -0.31
CA THR A 181 6.05 -12.95 -1.34
C THR A 181 6.78 -11.68 -1.82
N LYS A 182 8.06 -11.80 -2.21
CA LYS A 182 8.91 -10.67 -2.68
C LYS A 182 8.25 -9.70 -3.68
N LYS A 183 7.25 -10.16 -4.43
CA LYS A 183 6.47 -9.35 -5.38
C LYS A 183 5.43 -8.46 -4.69
N GLN A 184 4.73 -8.98 -3.68
CA GLN A 184 3.75 -8.26 -2.89
C GLN A 184 4.41 -7.26 -1.92
N LEU A 185 5.57 -7.63 -1.37
CA LEU A 185 6.39 -6.73 -0.53
C LEU A 185 6.77 -5.44 -1.25
N LYS A 186 7.14 -5.58 -2.53
CA LYS A 186 7.54 -4.46 -3.37
C LYS A 186 6.33 -3.57 -3.69
N GLU A 187 5.18 -4.18 -3.93
CA GLU A 187 3.94 -3.46 -4.22
C GLU A 187 3.39 -2.71 -3.00
N GLU A 188 3.53 -3.28 -1.81
CA GLU A 188 3.15 -2.64 -0.54
C GLU A 188 4.15 -1.57 -0.12
N ALA A 189 5.46 -1.80 -0.26
CA ALA A 189 6.47 -0.76 -0.07
C ALA A 189 6.29 0.39 -1.08
N ASP A 190 5.94 0.10 -2.33
CA ASP A 190 5.61 1.10 -3.35
C ASP A 190 4.27 1.82 -3.05
N ARG A 191 3.38 1.23 -2.23
CA ARG A 191 2.13 1.87 -1.76
C ARG A 191 2.40 2.75 -0.56
N GLU A 192 3.11 2.24 0.44
CA GLU A 192 3.51 2.99 1.64
C GLU A 192 4.44 4.15 1.28
N ALA A 193 5.40 3.98 0.38
CA ALA A 193 6.25 5.08 -0.09
C ALA A 193 5.46 6.19 -0.81
N LYS A 194 4.34 5.84 -1.48
CA LYS A 194 3.43 6.83 -2.07
C LYS A 194 2.61 7.54 -1.00
N GLU A 195 2.17 6.84 0.04
CA GLU A 195 1.42 7.40 1.17
C GLU A 195 2.30 8.31 2.04
N GLU A 196 3.54 7.92 2.29
CA GLU A 196 4.53 8.70 3.05
C GLU A 196 4.98 9.95 2.25
N ALA A 197 5.19 9.81 0.93
CA ALA A 197 5.44 10.96 0.05
C ALA A 197 4.25 11.93 -0.04
N LEU A 198 3.02 11.48 0.22
CA LEU A 198 1.82 12.32 0.32
C LEU A 198 1.72 13.02 1.69
N TYR A 199 2.28 12.43 2.76
CA TYR A 199 2.32 13.02 4.10
C TYR A 199 3.37 14.14 4.20
N ASP A 200 4.56 13.94 3.61
CA ASP A 200 5.66 14.92 3.66
C ASP A 200 5.49 16.13 2.71
N ASN A 201 4.55 16.09 1.75
CA ASN A 201 4.33 17.17 0.80
C ASN A 201 2.82 17.45 0.51
N PRO A 202 2.17 18.35 1.28
CA PRO A 202 0.72 18.60 1.19
C PRO A 202 0.24 19.16 -0.15
N GLU A 203 1.14 19.66 -1.01
CA GLU A 203 0.81 20.17 -2.35
C GLU A 203 0.60 19.04 -3.37
N LEU A 204 1.26 17.89 -3.22
CA LEU A 204 1.03 16.72 -4.06
C LEU A 204 -0.31 16.05 -3.76
N ALA A 205 -0.73 16.03 -2.49
CA ALA A 205 -2.05 15.54 -2.10
C ALA A 205 -3.20 16.38 -2.69
N LYS A 206 -3.06 17.71 -2.72
CA LYS A 206 -4.02 18.61 -3.39
C LYS A 206 -4.04 18.38 -4.90
N LYS A 207 -2.86 18.20 -5.52
CA LYS A 207 -2.73 17.92 -6.95
C LYS A 207 -3.36 16.58 -7.31
N GLN A 208 -3.13 15.53 -6.51
CA GLN A 208 -3.70 14.20 -6.73
C GLN A 208 -5.22 14.21 -6.58
N LYS A 209 -5.75 14.83 -5.51
CA LYS A 209 -7.20 15.05 -5.35
C LYS A 209 -7.80 15.85 -6.52
N SER A 210 -7.09 16.84 -7.05
CA SER A 210 -7.53 17.59 -8.24
C SER A 210 -7.52 16.76 -9.53
N LEU A 211 -6.58 15.83 -9.67
CA LEU A 211 -6.49 14.93 -10.83
C LEU A 211 -7.56 13.84 -10.75
N ASP A 212 -7.82 13.31 -9.57
CA ASP A 212 -8.85 12.28 -9.34
C ASP A 212 -10.25 12.90 -9.46
N ALA A 213 -10.45 14.13 -8.97
CA ALA A 213 -11.67 14.88 -9.25
C ALA A 213 -11.86 15.12 -10.76
N LYS A 214 -10.81 15.50 -11.50
CA LYS A 214 -10.88 15.67 -12.96
C LYS A 214 -11.17 14.36 -13.69
N LYS A 215 -10.60 13.24 -13.25
CA LYS A 215 -10.92 11.91 -13.80
C LYS A 215 -12.37 11.53 -13.51
N ALA A 216 -12.84 11.65 -12.27
CA ALA A 216 -14.22 11.40 -11.90
C ALA A 216 -15.20 12.26 -12.71
N THR A 217 -14.90 13.55 -12.94
CA THR A 217 -15.74 14.39 -13.80
C THR A 217 -15.74 13.95 -15.27
N ARG A 218 -14.61 13.49 -15.79
CA ARG A 218 -14.53 12.98 -17.17
C ARG A 218 -15.32 11.67 -17.29
N ASP A 219 -15.18 10.78 -16.32
CA ASP A 219 -15.82 9.48 -16.32
C ASP A 219 -17.34 9.62 -16.14
N ALA A 220 -17.80 10.57 -15.31
CA ALA A 220 -19.22 10.95 -15.21
C ALA A 220 -19.76 11.49 -16.54
N VAL A 221 -19.03 12.37 -17.24
CA VAL A 221 -19.45 12.88 -18.56
C VAL A 221 -19.50 11.77 -19.61
N ILE A 222 -18.60 10.79 -19.54
CA ILE A 222 -18.60 9.63 -20.43
C ILE A 222 -19.79 8.72 -20.11
N ALA A 223 -20.07 8.47 -18.83
CA ALA A 223 -21.22 7.68 -18.37
C ALA A 223 -22.55 8.33 -18.79
N ASP A 224 -22.70 9.65 -18.60
CA ASP A 224 -23.87 10.41 -19.03
C ASP A 224 -24.05 10.34 -20.56
N ARG A 225 -22.95 10.42 -21.32
CA ARG A 225 -22.99 10.30 -22.78
C ARG A 225 -23.41 8.88 -23.23
N LEU A 226 -22.93 7.84 -22.55
CA LEU A 226 -23.31 6.46 -22.80
C LEU A 226 -24.79 6.20 -22.46
N ALA A 227 -25.25 6.69 -21.30
CA ALA A 227 -26.65 6.59 -20.90
C ALA A 227 -27.58 7.30 -21.90
N ALA A 228 -27.22 8.52 -22.32
CA ALA A 228 -27.98 9.26 -23.33
C ALA A 228 -27.97 8.56 -24.71
N GLN A 229 -26.90 7.85 -25.06
CA GLN A 229 -26.83 7.07 -26.29
C GLN A 229 -27.69 5.80 -26.20
N GLU A 230 -27.74 5.15 -25.04
CA GLU A 230 -28.58 3.98 -24.80
C GLU A 230 -30.07 4.34 -24.79
N GLU A 231 -30.45 5.46 -24.16
CA GLU A 231 -31.82 5.99 -24.21
C GLU A 231 -32.23 6.35 -25.64
N ARG A 232 -31.35 6.97 -26.43
CA ARG A 232 -31.60 7.22 -27.85
C ARG A 232 -31.75 5.94 -28.66
N ARG A 233 -31.01 4.88 -28.31
CA ARG A 233 -31.13 3.57 -28.97
C ARG A 233 -32.47 2.91 -28.62
N LYS A 234 -32.86 2.91 -27.34
CA LYS A 234 -34.17 2.40 -26.88
C LYS A 234 -35.33 3.17 -27.51
N ALA A 235 -35.28 4.51 -27.49
CA ALA A 235 -36.30 5.33 -28.14
C ALA A 235 -36.37 5.10 -29.67
N ALA A 236 -35.24 4.81 -30.34
CA ALA A 236 -35.24 4.47 -31.75
C ALA A 236 -35.78 3.05 -32.02
N GLU A 237 -35.51 2.09 -31.13
CA GLU A 237 -36.05 0.73 -31.17
C GLU A 237 -37.57 0.75 -30.94
N ASP A 238 -38.05 1.48 -29.95
CA ASP A 238 -39.48 1.67 -29.66
C ASP A 238 -40.20 2.35 -30.84
N ARG A 239 -39.58 3.39 -31.42
CA ARG A 239 -40.12 4.04 -32.62
C ARG A 239 -40.16 3.09 -33.82
N LYS A 240 -39.17 2.21 -33.96
CA LYS A 240 -39.14 1.19 -35.03
C LYS A 240 -40.22 0.14 -34.82
N LEU A 241 -40.44 -0.29 -33.58
CA LEU A 241 -41.53 -1.20 -33.20
C LEU A 241 -42.90 -0.58 -33.46
N GLN A 242 -43.08 0.70 -33.13
CA GLN A 242 -44.33 1.42 -33.41
C GLN A 242 -44.59 1.53 -34.92
N ILE A 243 -43.58 1.85 -35.72
CA ILE A 243 -43.70 1.89 -37.20
C ILE A 243 -44.00 0.49 -37.77
N ALA A 244 -43.43 -0.57 -37.19
CA ALA A 244 -43.71 -1.94 -37.60
C ALA A 244 -45.16 -2.35 -37.27
N ALA A 245 -45.62 -2.04 -36.05
CA ALA A 245 -46.99 -2.26 -35.62
C ALA A 245 -48.00 -1.45 -36.47
N ASP A 246 -47.73 -0.18 -36.77
CA ASP A 246 -48.55 0.64 -37.67
C ASP A 246 -48.59 0.08 -39.09
N ARG A 247 -47.50 -0.56 -39.55
CA ARG A 247 -47.42 -1.20 -40.87
C ARG A 247 -48.12 -2.55 -40.90
N GLU A 248 -48.12 -3.30 -39.80
CA GLU A 248 -48.89 -4.54 -39.64
C GLU A 248 -50.39 -4.26 -39.50
N ALA A 249 -50.78 -3.21 -38.76
CA ALA A 249 -52.15 -2.71 -38.70
C ALA A 249 -52.65 -2.25 -40.07
N LYS A 250 -51.77 -1.75 -40.95
CA LYS A 250 -52.08 -1.44 -42.36
C LYS A 250 -52.07 -2.64 -43.29
N LYS A 251 -51.55 -3.81 -42.87
CA LYS A 251 -51.49 -5.05 -43.67
C LYS A 251 -52.65 -6.01 -43.39
N ASN A 252 -53.24 -5.99 -42.19
CA ASN A 252 -54.39 -6.83 -41.84
C ASN A 252 -55.72 -6.07 -42.00
N GLY A 253 -56.26 -6.09 -43.22
CA GLY A 253 -57.65 -5.75 -43.59
C GLY A 253 -57.91 -4.24 -43.77
N THR A 254 -58.44 -3.71 -44.88
CA THR A 254 -59.30 -4.28 -45.92
C THR A 254 -59.27 -3.32 -47.14
N ALA A 255 -59.19 -3.84 -48.36
CA ALA A 255 -59.46 -3.10 -49.63
C ALA A 255 -60.76 -3.69 -50.23
N PRO A 256 -61.61 -2.99 -51.02
CA PRO A 256 -61.18 -2.44 -52.32
C PRO A 256 -61.94 -1.22 -52.93
N SER A 257 -61.32 -0.67 -53.99
CA SER A 257 -61.90 0.10 -55.12
C SER A 257 -62.37 1.54 -54.81
N THR A 258 -62.17 2.57 -55.63
CA THR A 258 -61.98 2.65 -57.08
C THR A 258 -61.29 3.99 -57.42
N THR A 259 -60.48 3.96 -58.47
CA THR A 259 -60.31 5.02 -59.48
C THR A 259 -59.79 6.42 -59.07
N LYS A 260 -58.56 6.66 -59.54
CA LYS A 260 -57.88 7.94 -59.72
C LYS A 260 -58.69 8.92 -60.59
N THR A 261 -58.37 10.21 -60.44
CA THR A 261 -58.83 11.42 -61.17
C THR A 261 -60.05 12.05 -60.48
N THR A 262 -60.01 13.24 -59.88
CA THR A 262 -59.26 14.46 -60.23
C THR A 262 -59.28 15.40 -59.02
N THR A 263 -58.22 16.21 -58.92
CA THR A 263 -58.05 17.41 -58.10
C THR A 263 -59.31 18.27 -57.98
N SER A 264 -59.77 18.55 -56.75
CA SER A 264 -59.76 19.88 -56.10
C SER A 264 -60.54 19.86 -54.77
N SER A 265 -60.00 20.62 -53.82
CA SER A 265 -60.49 21.18 -52.53
C SER A 265 -61.88 20.76 -52.02
N ASP A 266 -62.11 20.54 -50.73
CA ASP A 266 -61.83 21.47 -49.61
C ASP A 266 -62.08 20.78 -48.24
N ASN A 267 -61.71 21.49 -47.18
CA ASN A 267 -61.71 21.23 -45.73
C ASN A 267 -60.30 20.88 -45.20
N SER A 268 -59.41 21.80 -44.81
CA SER A 268 -59.60 23.06 -44.05
C SER A 268 -60.60 22.82 -42.91
N ILE A 269 -60.20 22.24 -41.78
CA ILE A 269 -60.18 22.97 -40.49
C ILE A 269 -59.18 22.36 -39.48
N ASP A 270 -58.73 21.10 -39.60
CA ASP A 270 -58.02 20.44 -38.48
C ASP A 270 -56.48 20.55 -38.50
N LYS A 271 -55.88 21.14 -39.55
CA LYS A 271 -54.42 21.16 -39.72
C LYS A 271 -53.74 22.43 -39.18
N GLU A 272 -54.49 23.52 -39.06
CA GLU A 272 -53.96 24.83 -38.65
C GLU A 272 -53.93 25.00 -37.12
N ALA A 273 -54.94 24.45 -36.42
CA ALA A 273 -54.98 24.40 -34.95
C ALA A 273 -53.91 23.46 -34.35
N ALA A 274 -53.61 22.34 -35.01
CA ALA A 274 -52.56 21.42 -34.57
C ALA A 274 -51.15 21.99 -34.83
N ALA A 275 -50.96 22.82 -35.85
CA ALA A 275 -49.69 23.46 -36.16
C ALA A 275 -49.38 24.64 -35.22
N THR A 276 -50.40 25.41 -34.82
CA THR A 276 -50.25 26.50 -33.83
C THR A 276 -50.00 25.97 -32.43
N ALA A 277 -50.75 24.94 -31.98
CA ALA A 277 -50.52 24.31 -30.66
C ALA A 277 -49.12 23.65 -30.56
N ALA A 278 -48.61 23.05 -31.64
CA ALA A 278 -47.27 22.47 -31.69
C ALA A 278 -46.15 23.53 -31.74
N ALA A 279 -46.42 24.72 -32.27
CA ALA A 279 -45.50 25.85 -32.27
C ALA A 279 -45.43 26.52 -30.88
N GLU A 280 -46.58 26.74 -30.24
CA GLU A 280 -46.66 27.29 -28.87
C GLU A 280 -46.03 26.36 -27.84
N ALA A 281 -46.20 25.04 -27.96
CA ALA A 281 -45.55 24.07 -27.07
C ALA A 281 -44.01 24.05 -27.23
N LYS A 282 -43.50 24.30 -28.45
CA LYS A 282 -42.06 24.42 -28.69
C LYS A 282 -41.49 25.75 -28.19
N GLN A 283 -42.26 26.84 -28.29
CA GLN A 283 -41.91 28.15 -27.74
C GLN A 283 -41.84 28.06 -26.20
N ALA A 284 -42.86 27.49 -25.55
CA ALA A 284 -42.89 27.31 -24.09
C ALA A 284 -41.75 26.43 -23.57
N GLN A 285 -41.36 25.36 -24.30
CA GLN A 285 -40.18 24.56 -23.94
C GLN A 285 -38.85 25.30 -24.16
N ALA A 286 -38.77 26.19 -25.14
CA ALA A 286 -37.59 27.03 -25.36
C ALA A 286 -37.44 28.07 -24.25
N ASP A 287 -38.54 28.68 -23.82
CA ASP A 287 -38.56 29.68 -22.75
C ASP A 287 -38.21 29.05 -21.39
N GLN A 288 -38.74 27.87 -21.07
CA GLN A 288 -38.35 27.11 -19.87
C GLN A 288 -36.86 26.71 -19.89
N ARG A 289 -36.31 26.37 -21.06
CA ARG A 289 -34.87 26.09 -21.22
C ARG A 289 -34.01 27.34 -21.07
N ALA A 290 -34.49 28.49 -21.56
CA ALA A 290 -33.79 29.77 -21.39
C ALA A 290 -33.77 30.20 -19.92
N GLU A 291 -34.88 30.02 -19.20
CA GLU A 291 -34.99 30.36 -17.78
C GLU A 291 -34.13 29.45 -16.90
N THR A 292 -34.12 28.14 -17.17
CA THR A 292 -33.23 27.20 -16.46
C THR A 292 -31.75 27.48 -16.73
N LEU A 293 -31.37 27.91 -17.93
CA LEU A 293 -30.00 28.34 -18.23
C LEU A 293 -29.64 29.63 -17.49
N ARG A 294 -30.57 30.58 -17.37
CA ARG A 294 -30.39 31.82 -16.59
C ARG A 294 -30.19 31.55 -15.10
N ILE A 295 -31.04 30.71 -14.51
CA ILE A 295 -30.91 30.27 -13.10
C ILE A 295 -29.55 29.59 -12.88
N ARG A 296 -29.12 28.76 -13.84
CA ARG A 296 -27.81 28.10 -13.77
C ARG A 296 -26.63 29.08 -13.89
N GLN A 297 -26.73 30.09 -14.75
CA GLN A 297 -25.71 31.14 -14.85
C GLN A 297 -25.62 31.96 -13.56
N GLN A 298 -26.77 32.35 -13.01
CA GLN A 298 -26.81 33.10 -11.74
C GLN A 298 -26.22 32.28 -10.59
N ALA A 299 -26.54 30.98 -10.49
CA ALA A 299 -25.95 30.09 -9.50
C ALA A 299 -24.43 29.90 -9.65
N VAL A 300 -23.88 30.03 -10.87
CA VAL A 300 -22.43 29.98 -11.11
C VAL A 300 -21.77 31.29 -10.70
N GLU A 301 -22.41 32.43 -10.97
CA GLU A 301 -21.93 33.75 -10.55
C GLU A 301 -21.97 33.90 -9.03
N ASP A 302 -23.06 33.46 -8.37
CA ASP A 302 -23.17 33.47 -6.91
C ASP A 302 -22.10 32.58 -6.26
N LYS A 303 -21.82 31.41 -6.83
CA LYS A 303 -20.71 30.54 -6.38
C LYS A 303 -19.35 31.18 -6.57
N LYS A 304 -19.15 31.93 -7.67
CA LYS A 304 -17.90 32.65 -7.91
C LYS A 304 -17.72 33.77 -6.89
N LYS A 305 -18.78 34.53 -6.62
CA LYS A 305 -18.79 35.60 -5.60
C LYS A 305 -18.54 35.05 -4.19
N ALA A 306 -19.20 33.95 -3.81
CA ALA A 306 -18.97 33.29 -2.53
C ALA A 306 -17.52 32.76 -2.37
N LEU A 307 -16.90 32.31 -3.46
CA LEU A 307 -15.51 31.84 -3.44
C LEU A 307 -14.51 33.00 -3.31
N GLU A 308 -14.81 34.15 -3.92
CA GLU A 308 -14.05 35.39 -3.75
C GLU A 308 -14.20 35.95 -2.33
N GLU A 309 -15.41 35.97 -1.77
CA GLU A 309 -15.65 36.35 -0.37
C GLU A 309 -14.91 35.44 0.61
N ARG A 310 -14.93 34.12 0.38
CA ARG A 310 -14.16 33.16 1.19
C ARG A 310 -12.65 33.35 1.06
N ARG A 311 -12.15 33.73 -0.12
CA ARG A 311 -10.73 34.09 -0.30
C ARG A 311 -10.39 35.34 0.50
N GLN A 312 -11.27 36.34 0.51
CA GLN A 312 -11.08 37.56 1.28
C GLN A 312 -11.07 37.27 2.78
N GLN A 313 -12.02 36.48 3.28
CA GLN A 313 -12.06 36.04 4.68
C GLN A 313 -10.77 35.29 5.09
N ILE A 314 -10.21 34.44 4.22
CA ILE A 314 -8.95 33.73 4.50
C ILE A 314 -7.74 34.69 4.53
N LEU A 315 -7.78 35.76 3.73
CA LEU A 315 -6.75 36.80 3.75
C LEU A 315 -6.87 37.64 5.03
N ASP A 316 -8.08 38.02 5.42
CA ASP A 316 -8.35 38.77 6.64
C ASP A 316 -8.03 37.93 7.89
N GLU A 317 -8.34 36.64 7.91
CA GLU A 317 -7.95 35.71 8.98
C GLU A 317 -6.42 35.57 9.08
N ARG A 318 -5.71 35.59 7.94
CA ARG A 318 -4.24 35.58 7.92
C ARG A 318 -3.65 36.90 8.41
N VAL A 319 -4.28 38.03 8.09
CA VAL A 319 -3.89 39.35 8.61
C VAL A 319 -4.16 39.43 10.11
N ALA A 320 -5.30 38.93 10.58
CA ALA A 320 -5.66 38.85 12.00
C ALA A 320 -4.75 37.89 12.80
N LYS A 321 -4.36 36.75 12.23
CA LYS A 321 -3.34 35.86 12.83
C LYS A 321 -1.95 36.48 12.87
N LYS A 322 -1.65 37.39 11.94
CA LYS A 322 -0.39 38.15 11.93
C LYS A 322 -0.40 39.31 12.92
N SER A 323 -1.56 39.89 13.24
CA SER A 323 -1.70 40.92 14.29
C SER A 323 -1.87 40.34 15.70
N ALA A 324 -2.37 39.10 15.86
CA ALA A 324 -2.48 38.41 17.15
C ALA A 324 -1.14 37.83 17.67
N ALA A 325 -0.06 37.89 16.88
CA ALA A 325 1.29 37.53 17.29
C ALA A 325 2.06 38.75 17.83
N LEU A 326 1.55 39.37 18.89
CA LEU A 326 2.29 40.29 19.77
C LEU A 326 1.64 40.26 21.16
N PRO A 327 2.25 39.63 22.18
CA PRO A 327 1.98 39.97 23.55
C PRO A 327 2.90 41.12 23.99
N THR A 328 2.26 42.08 24.63
CA THR A 328 2.76 43.22 25.38
C THR A 328 3.74 42.85 26.50
N THR A 329 4.77 43.68 26.72
CA THR A 329 5.20 44.08 28.07
C THR A 329 5.56 45.57 28.09
N ASN A 330 4.83 46.31 28.95
CA ASN A 330 5.13 47.67 29.40
C ASN A 330 6.44 47.70 30.21
N LYS A 331 7.29 48.74 30.07
CA LYS A 331 7.48 49.82 31.07
C LYS A 331 8.50 50.90 30.60
N THR A 332 8.02 52.14 30.55
CA THR A 332 8.59 53.46 30.87
C THR A 332 10.10 53.63 31.11
N THR A 333 10.74 54.56 30.37
CA THR A 333 11.29 55.86 30.87
C THR A 333 11.73 56.80 29.74
N GLU A 334 11.38 58.08 29.90
CA GLU A 334 11.79 59.34 29.23
C GLU A 334 13.33 59.53 29.22
N ALA A 335 14.04 60.43 28.50
CA ALA A 335 13.89 61.56 27.57
C ALA A 335 15.25 61.63 26.78
N THR A 336 15.45 62.22 25.60
CA THR A 336 15.49 63.67 25.26
C THR A 336 15.79 63.90 23.76
N ALA A 337 15.05 64.82 23.14
CA ALA A 337 15.43 65.86 22.14
C ALA A 337 16.28 65.59 20.85
N ASN A 338 15.57 65.60 19.69
CA ASN A 338 15.74 66.43 18.46
C ASN A 338 16.98 66.33 17.51
N PRO A 339 16.96 66.86 16.25
CA PRO A 339 16.80 66.09 15.01
C PRO A 339 17.93 66.29 13.95
N ASP A 340 17.78 65.61 12.80
CA ASP A 340 18.46 65.79 11.50
C ASP A 340 19.95 65.41 11.35
N ALA A 341 20.21 64.36 10.55
CA ALA A 341 20.99 64.43 9.31
C ALA A 341 21.09 63.05 8.63
N GLN A 342 20.73 63.04 7.35
CA GLN A 342 20.70 61.88 6.47
C GLN A 342 22.09 61.33 6.09
N ASN A 343 22.05 60.08 5.65
CA ASN A 343 22.87 59.50 4.57
C ASN A 343 24.31 59.12 4.91
N GLN A 344 24.49 57.86 5.36
CA GLN A 344 25.65 57.01 5.07
C GLN A 344 25.37 55.58 5.59
N GLY A 345 24.69 54.75 4.80
CA GLY A 345 24.37 53.38 5.24
C GLY A 345 23.86 52.41 4.17
N ALA A 346 23.82 52.81 2.90
CA ALA A 346 23.25 51.99 1.83
C ALA A 346 24.29 51.13 1.07
N LYS A 347 25.60 51.25 1.35
CA LYS A 347 26.65 50.58 0.56
C LYS A 347 27.25 49.32 1.19
N THR A 348 27.00 49.04 2.47
CA THR A 348 27.63 47.91 3.19
C THR A 348 26.69 46.73 3.46
N ALA A 349 25.37 46.90 3.29
CA ALA A 349 24.39 45.81 3.45
C ALA A 349 24.12 45.02 2.16
N ALA A 350 24.50 45.57 0.99
CA ALA A 350 24.31 44.92 -0.30
C ALA A 350 25.40 43.86 -0.62
N SER A 351 26.64 44.04 -0.12
CA SER A 351 27.73 43.08 -0.38
C SER A 351 27.58 41.80 0.43
N THR A 352 27.13 41.88 1.68
CA THR A 352 26.97 40.72 2.58
C THR A 352 25.81 39.81 2.20
N ALA A 353 24.73 40.36 1.62
CA ALA A 353 23.60 39.57 1.11
C ALA A 353 23.91 38.86 -0.22
N ALA A 354 24.79 39.43 -1.06
CA ALA A 354 25.24 38.80 -2.30
C ALA A 354 26.20 37.61 -2.02
N GLU A 355 27.11 37.79 -1.06
CA GLU A 355 28.08 36.76 -0.66
C GLU A 355 27.40 35.54 0.01
N ALA A 356 26.33 35.78 0.80
CA ALA A 356 25.52 34.71 1.40
C ALA A 356 24.73 33.91 0.35
N LYS A 357 24.23 34.57 -0.70
CA LYS A 357 23.54 33.89 -1.81
C LYS A 357 24.50 33.08 -2.67
N GLN A 358 25.72 33.55 -2.88
CA GLN A 358 26.76 32.84 -3.61
C GLN A 358 27.21 31.57 -2.87
N LYS A 359 27.45 31.65 -1.55
CA LYS A 359 27.76 30.47 -0.73
C LYS A 359 26.63 29.44 -0.69
N GLN A 360 25.36 29.86 -0.70
CA GLN A 360 24.21 28.95 -0.80
C GLN A 360 24.08 28.30 -2.19
N ALA A 361 24.43 29.01 -3.27
CA ALA A 361 24.41 28.47 -4.63
C ALA A 361 25.53 27.44 -4.85
N GLU A 362 26.73 27.71 -4.33
CA GLU A 362 27.88 26.80 -4.40
C GLU A 362 27.64 25.52 -3.57
N ALA A 363 27.05 25.64 -2.37
CA ALA A 363 26.66 24.49 -1.56
C ALA A 363 25.61 23.60 -2.28
N ARG A 364 24.63 24.23 -2.94
CA ARG A 364 23.61 23.51 -3.74
C ARG A 364 24.21 22.85 -4.98
N ALA A 365 25.16 23.50 -5.66
CA ALA A 365 25.88 22.94 -6.79
C ALA A 365 26.69 21.70 -6.38
N LYS A 366 27.41 21.76 -5.25
CA LYS A 366 28.15 20.63 -4.70
C LYS A 366 27.24 19.46 -4.36
N THR A 367 26.11 19.70 -3.68
CA THR A 367 25.15 18.63 -3.39
C THR A 367 24.51 18.01 -4.63
N LEU A 368 24.33 18.76 -5.72
CA LEU A 368 23.81 18.23 -6.98
C LEU A 368 24.85 17.38 -7.71
N GLU A 369 26.13 17.73 -7.60
CA GLU A 369 27.22 16.96 -8.17
C GLU A 369 27.44 15.63 -7.43
N ASP A 370 27.41 15.66 -6.10
CA ASP A 370 27.50 14.46 -5.25
C ASP A 370 26.31 13.51 -5.54
N ARG A 371 25.11 14.06 -5.74
CA ARG A 371 23.92 13.28 -6.10
C ARG A 371 23.98 12.70 -7.51
N LYS A 372 24.68 13.36 -8.45
CA LYS A 372 24.94 12.82 -9.79
C LYS A 372 25.95 11.68 -9.75
N LYS A 373 27.04 11.83 -8.98
CA LYS A 373 28.03 10.76 -8.77
C LYS A 373 27.38 9.53 -8.13
N ALA A 374 26.57 9.70 -7.10
CA ALA A 374 25.83 8.61 -6.47
C ALA A 374 24.82 7.94 -7.43
N ALA A 375 24.19 8.69 -8.33
CA ALA A 375 23.29 8.14 -9.33
C ALA A 375 24.05 7.34 -10.41
N GLU A 376 25.25 7.79 -10.79
CA GLU A 376 26.11 7.12 -11.76
C GLU A 376 26.74 5.84 -11.19
N GLU A 377 27.18 5.86 -9.92
CA GLU A 377 27.64 4.66 -9.21
C GLU A 377 26.53 3.62 -9.08
N ASN A 378 25.31 4.04 -8.74
CA ASN A 378 24.16 3.14 -8.69
C ASN A 378 23.81 2.56 -10.07
N LYS A 379 23.91 3.36 -11.14
CA LYS A 379 23.71 2.88 -12.51
C LYS A 379 24.76 1.85 -12.90
N LYS A 380 26.04 2.10 -12.57
CA LYS A 380 27.16 1.18 -12.85
C LYS A 380 27.01 -0.14 -12.07
N ALA A 381 26.64 -0.06 -10.79
CA ALA A 381 26.36 -1.25 -9.97
C ALA A 381 25.17 -2.07 -10.51
N GLN A 382 24.17 -1.42 -11.08
CA GLN A 382 23.00 -2.09 -11.66
C GLN A 382 23.33 -2.74 -13.02
N GLU A 383 24.19 -2.12 -13.81
CA GLU A 383 24.72 -2.68 -15.06
C GLU A 383 25.64 -3.89 -14.80
N GLU A 384 26.48 -3.83 -13.77
CA GLU A 384 27.33 -4.95 -13.35
C GLU A 384 26.51 -6.14 -12.84
N LYS A 385 25.47 -5.90 -12.02
CA LYS A 385 24.50 -6.93 -11.65
C LYS A 385 23.76 -7.52 -12.85
N ARG A 386 23.49 -6.72 -13.88
CA ARG A 386 22.86 -7.20 -15.12
C ARG A 386 23.82 -8.07 -15.93
N LYS A 387 25.10 -7.72 -15.97
CA LYS A 387 26.16 -8.49 -16.63
C LYS A 387 26.38 -9.84 -15.94
N GLN A 388 26.46 -9.86 -14.61
CA GLN A 388 26.55 -11.10 -13.83
C GLN A 388 25.32 -11.99 -14.01
N ALA A 389 24.12 -11.42 -14.14
CA ALA A 389 22.90 -12.17 -14.41
C ALA A 389 22.82 -12.74 -15.84
N LEU A 390 23.51 -12.11 -16.81
CA LEU A 390 23.65 -12.60 -18.18
C LEU A 390 24.69 -13.74 -18.24
N GLU A 391 25.85 -13.58 -17.60
CA GLU A 391 26.88 -14.61 -17.50
C GLU A 391 26.37 -15.87 -16.75
N ALA A 392 25.56 -15.68 -15.69
CA ALA A 392 24.88 -16.78 -14.99
C ALA A 392 23.78 -17.47 -15.82
N LYS A 393 23.27 -16.81 -16.86
CA LYS A 393 22.32 -17.40 -17.83
C LYS A 393 23.04 -18.15 -18.94
N ASP A 394 24.18 -17.66 -19.40
CA ASP A 394 24.96 -18.30 -20.45
C ASP A 394 25.64 -19.59 -19.96
N THR A 395 26.09 -19.62 -18.70
CA THR A 395 26.61 -20.84 -18.03
C THR A 395 25.55 -21.91 -17.76
N LYS A 396 24.26 -21.56 -17.77
CA LYS A 396 23.14 -22.52 -17.69
C LYS A 396 22.66 -23.04 -19.05
N LYS A 397 23.17 -22.50 -20.16
CA LYS A 397 22.69 -22.82 -21.52
C LYS A 397 23.64 -23.73 -22.32
N THR A 398 24.81 -24.05 -21.80
CA THR A 398 25.83 -24.90 -22.47
C THR A 398 26.04 -26.28 -21.82
N GLY A 399 25.13 -26.73 -20.95
CA GLY A 399 25.26 -28.01 -20.24
C GLY A 399 24.20 -29.05 -20.59
N THR A 400 24.06 -29.47 -21.86
CA THR A 400 23.56 -30.83 -22.20
C THR A 400 23.73 -31.13 -23.71
N VAL A 401 24.78 -31.87 -24.08
CA VAL A 401 24.77 -32.85 -25.19
C VAL A 401 25.72 -33.99 -24.81
N SER A 402 25.21 -35.21 -24.94
CA SER A 402 25.81 -36.51 -24.67
C SER A 402 27.10 -36.79 -25.44
N ASP A 403 27.98 -37.64 -24.88
CA ASP A 403 28.72 -38.59 -25.70
C ASP A 403 28.93 -39.92 -24.95
N ASN A 404 28.87 -41.01 -25.72
CA ASN A 404 28.71 -42.39 -25.28
C ASN A 404 29.90 -43.20 -25.83
N THR A 405 30.77 -43.80 -25.01
CA THR A 405 31.67 -44.92 -25.42
C THR A 405 32.18 -45.74 -24.21
N VAL A 406 31.58 -46.92 -24.05
CA VAL A 406 32.14 -48.28 -23.77
C VAL A 406 33.55 -48.44 -23.15
N LYS A 407 33.68 -49.12 -21.99
CA LYS A 407 34.07 -50.56 -21.78
C LYS A 407 34.53 -50.84 -20.32
N GLY A 408 34.17 -52.00 -19.75
CA GLY A 408 34.96 -52.67 -18.70
C GLY A 408 34.24 -53.28 -17.48
N ASP A 409 33.66 -54.47 -17.68
CA ASP A 409 33.60 -55.68 -16.80
C ASP A 409 33.42 -55.63 -15.27
N GLY A 410 32.51 -56.49 -14.77
CA GLY A 410 32.76 -57.25 -13.54
C GLY A 410 31.61 -57.52 -12.56
N ASN A 411 30.92 -58.64 -12.76
CA ASN A 411 30.35 -59.56 -11.75
C ASN A 411 28.97 -59.31 -11.06
N THR A 412 28.00 -60.11 -11.51
CA THR A 412 26.85 -60.75 -10.80
C THR A 412 27.27 -61.57 -9.57
N PRO A 413 26.37 -62.12 -8.69
CA PRO A 413 25.01 -62.68 -8.98
C PRO A 413 23.96 -62.37 -7.85
N THR A 414 22.69 -62.81 -7.79
CA THR A 414 21.92 -63.91 -8.39
C THR A 414 20.40 -63.73 -8.09
N SER A 415 19.54 -64.29 -8.96
CA SER A 415 18.28 -65.04 -8.68
C SER A 415 17.00 -64.31 -8.22
N THR A 416 15.76 -64.61 -8.65
CA THR A 416 15.21 -65.73 -9.47
C THR A 416 13.78 -65.40 -9.98
N ALA A 417 13.40 -66.03 -11.12
CA ALA A 417 12.08 -66.60 -11.48
C ALA A 417 10.93 -65.66 -11.97
N THR A 418 10.13 -65.90 -13.02
CA THR A 418 10.02 -66.94 -14.09
C THR A 418 9.00 -66.42 -15.16
N GLU A 419 9.46 -66.21 -16.41
CA GLU A 419 9.05 -66.77 -17.72
C GLU A 419 7.61 -67.32 -18.08
N PRO A 420 7.25 -67.56 -19.39
CA PRO A 420 6.29 -66.74 -20.16
C PRO A 420 5.34 -67.51 -21.15
N ASP A 421 4.69 -66.75 -22.06
CA ASP A 421 4.52 -67.01 -23.52
C ASP A 421 3.14 -67.40 -24.14
N LYS A 422 2.93 -66.82 -25.35
CA LYS A 422 2.20 -67.26 -26.57
C LYS A 422 0.95 -66.54 -27.12
N THR A 423 1.22 -65.62 -28.06
CA THR A 423 0.89 -65.56 -29.51
C THR A 423 -0.52 -65.88 -30.08
N ALA A 424 -1.11 -64.81 -30.69
CA ALA A 424 -1.81 -64.66 -31.98
C ALA A 424 -2.96 -65.59 -32.45
N THR A 425 -4.06 -65.01 -32.94
CA THR A 425 -4.52 -65.06 -34.36
C THR A 425 -5.61 -63.99 -34.62
N GLU A 426 -5.52 -63.27 -35.75
CA GLU A 426 -6.50 -62.31 -36.30
C GLU A 426 -7.74 -63.00 -36.90
N THR A 427 -8.93 -62.38 -36.85
CA THR A 427 -9.78 -62.18 -38.06
C THR A 427 -10.84 -61.07 -37.86
N ALA A 428 -10.76 -60.07 -38.76
CA ALA A 428 -11.81 -59.26 -39.41
C ALA A 428 -13.00 -58.58 -38.67
N VAL A 429 -12.95 -57.24 -38.77
CA VAL A 429 -14.02 -56.28 -39.14
C VAL A 429 -15.22 -56.10 -38.19
N THR A 430 -15.19 -55.00 -37.44
CA THR A 430 -16.27 -53.99 -37.49
C THR A 430 -15.74 -52.61 -37.07
N LYS A 431 -16.23 -51.62 -37.81
CA LYS A 431 -15.96 -50.20 -37.78
C LYS A 431 -16.55 -49.58 -36.50
N ASP A 432 -15.74 -48.98 -35.63
CA ASP A 432 -16.20 -47.77 -34.93
C ASP A 432 -15.07 -46.87 -34.43
N THR A 433 -15.39 -45.59 -34.46
CA THR A 433 -14.52 -44.42 -34.36
C THR A 433 -14.62 -43.91 -32.94
N THR A 434 -13.57 -44.06 -32.11
CA THR A 434 -13.59 -43.50 -30.77
C THR A 434 -13.32 -41.99 -30.83
N ALA A 435 -14.41 -41.23 -30.82
CA ALA A 435 -14.45 -39.79 -30.71
C ALA A 435 -13.70 -39.29 -29.46
N LYS A 436 -12.84 -38.28 -29.63
CA LYS A 436 -12.35 -37.46 -28.51
C LYS A 436 -13.55 -36.77 -27.85
N THR A 437 -13.61 -36.84 -26.52
CA THR A 437 -14.66 -36.21 -25.73
C THR A 437 -14.71 -34.68 -26.02
N PRO A 438 -15.89 -34.07 -26.23
CA PRO A 438 -16.04 -32.64 -26.56
C PRO A 438 -15.37 -31.68 -25.56
N ALA A 439 -15.18 -32.13 -24.32
CA ALA A 439 -14.53 -31.37 -23.25
C ALA A 439 -13.01 -31.20 -23.46
N GLU A 440 -12.36 -32.10 -24.19
CA GLU A 440 -10.91 -32.08 -24.40
C GLU A 440 -10.53 -31.17 -25.58
N GLU A 441 -11.32 -31.20 -26.66
CA GLU A 441 -11.19 -30.23 -27.76
C GLU A 441 -11.52 -28.79 -27.32
N ALA A 442 -12.49 -28.60 -26.42
CA ALA A 442 -12.81 -27.29 -25.87
C ALA A 442 -11.66 -26.71 -25.02
N LYS A 443 -11.00 -27.56 -24.22
CA LYS A 443 -9.82 -27.16 -23.43
C LYS A 443 -8.62 -26.85 -24.31
N GLN A 444 -8.40 -27.62 -25.38
CA GLN A 444 -7.30 -27.38 -26.32
C GLN A 444 -7.52 -26.07 -27.11
N LYS A 445 -8.73 -25.82 -27.62
CA LYS A 445 -9.09 -24.56 -28.28
C LYS A 445 -8.99 -23.35 -27.34
N GLN A 446 -9.32 -23.51 -26.05
CA GLN A 446 -9.19 -22.45 -25.06
C GLN A 446 -7.72 -22.16 -24.70
N ALA A 447 -6.85 -23.17 -24.67
CA ALA A 447 -5.42 -23.01 -24.45
C ALA A 447 -4.74 -22.31 -25.63
N GLU A 448 -5.08 -22.68 -26.86
CA GLU A 448 -4.56 -22.04 -28.08
C GLU A 448 -5.03 -20.58 -28.21
N ALA A 449 -6.30 -20.28 -27.86
CA ALA A 449 -6.80 -18.91 -27.84
C ALA A 449 -6.08 -18.03 -26.80
N ARG A 450 -5.75 -18.59 -25.62
CA ARG A 450 -4.97 -17.89 -24.59
C ARG A 450 -3.52 -17.67 -25.01
N ALA A 451 -2.90 -18.64 -25.69
CA ALA A 451 -1.55 -18.50 -26.23
C ALA A 451 -1.47 -17.39 -27.28
N LYS A 452 -2.44 -17.34 -28.21
CA LYS A 452 -2.53 -16.28 -29.23
C LYS A 452 -2.76 -14.90 -28.61
N ALA A 453 -3.61 -14.79 -27.59
CA ALA A 453 -3.86 -13.53 -26.90
C ALA A 453 -2.61 -13.02 -26.13
N ILE A 454 -1.79 -13.92 -25.59
CA ILE A 454 -0.51 -13.55 -24.94
C ILE A 454 0.49 -13.06 -25.99
N GLU A 455 0.57 -13.71 -27.14
CA GLU A 455 1.45 -13.31 -28.24
C GLU A 455 1.08 -11.91 -28.79
N ASP A 456 -0.21 -11.66 -29.03
CA ASP A 456 -0.69 -10.37 -29.51
C ASP A 456 -0.43 -9.26 -28.48
N ARG A 457 -0.59 -9.55 -27.18
CA ARG A 457 -0.27 -8.61 -26.10
C ARG A 457 1.22 -8.28 -26.05
N ASN A 458 2.08 -9.28 -26.28
CA ASN A 458 3.53 -9.07 -26.33
C ASN A 458 3.94 -8.22 -27.54
N LYS A 459 3.32 -8.42 -28.71
CA LYS A 459 3.53 -7.56 -29.90
C LYS A 459 3.15 -6.10 -29.61
N VAL A 460 2.00 -5.86 -28.98
CA VAL A 460 1.56 -4.49 -28.60
C VAL A 460 2.52 -3.84 -27.59
N ILE A 461 3.11 -4.63 -26.68
CA ILE A 461 4.09 -4.11 -25.72
C ILE A 461 5.38 -3.69 -26.44
N GLU A 462 5.87 -4.50 -27.38
CA GLU A 462 7.07 -4.17 -28.16
C GLU A 462 6.85 -2.96 -29.08
N GLU A 463 5.69 -2.85 -29.73
CA GLU A 463 5.32 -1.66 -30.51
C GLU A 463 5.26 -0.40 -29.65
N ARG A 464 4.69 -0.49 -28.43
CA ARG A 464 4.66 0.64 -27.49
C ARG A 464 6.05 1.01 -26.97
N LYS A 465 6.94 0.04 -26.76
CA LYS A 465 8.34 0.32 -26.40
C LYS A 465 9.06 1.06 -27.52
N LYS A 466 8.93 0.59 -28.76
CA LYS A 466 9.50 1.23 -29.94
C LYS A 466 8.99 2.67 -30.12
N ALA A 467 7.68 2.88 -29.96
CA ALA A 467 7.08 4.22 -30.02
C ALA A 467 7.56 5.15 -28.89
N LEU A 468 7.85 4.61 -27.69
CA LEU A 468 8.40 5.40 -26.58
C LEU A 468 9.87 5.76 -26.82
N GLU A 469 10.66 4.86 -27.40
CA GLU A 469 12.04 5.15 -27.77
C GLU A 469 12.12 6.19 -28.88
N GLU A 470 11.25 6.11 -29.89
CA GLU A 470 11.14 7.11 -30.95
C GLU A 470 10.71 8.48 -30.39
N LYS A 471 9.76 8.53 -29.46
CA LYS A 471 9.39 9.76 -28.75
C LYS A 471 10.52 10.32 -27.91
N LYS A 472 11.30 9.47 -27.23
CA LYS A 472 12.48 9.92 -26.47
C LYS A 472 13.55 10.50 -27.38
N LYS A 473 13.79 9.87 -28.54
CA LYS A 473 14.73 10.36 -29.55
C LYS A 473 14.28 11.74 -30.06
N LYS A 474 13.01 11.89 -30.40
CA LYS A 474 12.44 13.17 -30.84
C LYS A 474 12.56 14.28 -29.79
N ILE A 475 12.32 13.96 -28.51
CA ILE A 475 12.47 14.94 -27.41
C ILE A 475 13.93 15.37 -27.23
N LEU A 476 14.89 14.46 -27.44
CA LEU A 476 16.32 14.80 -27.38
C LEU A 476 16.71 15.71 -28.55
N GLU A 477 16.27 15.40 -29.76
CA GLU A 477 16.50 16.21 -30.96
C GLU A 477 15.87 17.62 -30.80
N ASP A 478 14.63 17.71 -30.33
CA ASP A 478 13.95 18.99 -30.07
C ASP A 478 14.69 19.81 -29.00
N ARG A 479 15.25 19.15 -27.98
CA ARG A 479 16.03 19.79 -26.91
C ARG A 479 17.38 20.30 -27.40
N GLU A 480 18.04 19.56 -28.28
CA GLU A 480 19.30 19.98 -28.90
C GLU A 480 19.08 21.14 -29.88
N ALA A 481 18.01 21.10 -30.67
CA ALA A 481 17.61 22.20 -31.54
C ALA A 481 17.30 23.48 -30.73
N ALA A 482 16.57 23.36 -29.61
CA ALA A 482 16.28 24.48 -28.73
C ALA A 482 17.56 25.06 -28.07
N LYS A 483 18.52 24.20 -27.74
CA LYS A 483 19.82 24.63 -27.18
C LYS A 483 20.62 25.40 -28.22
N LYS A 484 20.66 24.92 -29.47
CA LYS A 484 21.36 25.58 -30.58
C LYS A 484 20.74 26.94 -30.92
N ALA A 485 19.40 27.01 -30.97
CA ALA A 485 18.69 28.27 -31.18
C ALA A 485 18.92 29.30 -30.06
N ASN A 486 19.04 28.85 -28.80
CA ASN A 486 19.38 29.76 -27.69
C ASN A 486 20.83 30.23 -27.75
N GLU A 487 21.76 29.39 -28.20
CA GLU A 487 23.17 29.77 -28.35
C GLU A 487 23.36 30.81 -29.47
N GLU A 488 22.63 30.68 -30.57
CA GLU A 488 22.63 31.62 -31.69
C GLU A 488 22.00 32.98 -31.32
N LYS A 489 20.92 32.96 -30.52
CA LYS A 489 20.35 34.17 -29.89
C LYS A 489 21.33 34.85 -28.94
N LEU A 490 22.16 34.08 -28.23
CA LEU A 490 23.17 34.63 -27.33
C LEU A 490 24.33 35.29 -28.09
N LYS A 491 24.68 34.79 -29.29
CA LYS A 491 25.74 35.37 -30.13
C LYS A 491 25.27 36.68 -30.78
N THR A 492 24.07 36.71 -31.34
CA THR A 492 23.46 37.93 -31.91
C THR A 492 23.23 39.03 -30.87
N THR A 493 22.91 38.66 -29.62
CA THR A 493 22.77 39.64 -28.53
C THR A 493 24.13 40.24 -28.12
N LYS A 494 25.23 39.49 -28.24
CA LYS A 494 26.60 39.96 -27.93
C LYS A 494 27.20 40.81 -29.05
N GLU A 495 26.88 40.55 -30.31
CA GLU A 495 27.31 41.39 -31.44
C GLU A 495 26.61 42.76 -31.42
N ASN A 496 25.34 42.84 -31.01
CA ASN A 496 24.63 44.11 -30.89
C ASN A 496 25.05 44.98 -29.68
N THR A 497 25.71 44.43 -28.67
CA THR A 497 26.25 45.23 -27.54
C THR A 497 27.64 45.81 -27.82
N ASN A 498 28.33 45.37 -28.87
CA ASN A 498 29.68 45.83 -29.22
C ASN A 498 29.71 46.92 -30.31
N ASN A 499 28.55 47.30 -30.85
CA ASN A 499 28.42 48.29 -31.93
C ASN A 499 27.67 49.57 -31.51
N ASN A 500 27.61 49.88 -30.21
CA ASN A 500 26.97 51.10 -29.71
C ASN A 500 27.88 51.87 -28.74
#